data_AF-A0A258W444-F1
#
_entry.id   AF-A0A258W444-F1
#
_cell.length_a   1.000
_cell.length_b   1.000
_cell.length_c   1.000
_cell.angle_alpha   90.00
_cell.angle_beta   90.00
_cell.angle_gamma   90.00
#
_symmetry.space_group_name_H-M   'P 1'
#
loop_
_entity.id
_entity.type
_entity.pdbx_description
1 polymer ?
#
loop_
_entity_poly.entity_id
_entity_poly.type
_entity_poly.pdbx_seq_one_letter_code
_entity_poly.pdbx_strand_id
1 'polypeptide(L)'
;MGKTNFIFIITLLLGLVQANAISLRFKSKIFSSGPDIYACNAGVASAFLQNSVCYFKGTKNFCTPTSCSTAKENCNTNCLCIDKGGQGETYVNKLLLKYKAYNTTAVPVAFTKNAAGPKFEAVFSSADSWNREISDVATHFMTEAYTGSYFIDICYRGTQIPNGGGYFVLSSEASAIPFLVTDLLGYGSFDNNRNGLDFNVVGEIYTEKAGLTVERHIVCGTSSATSDFIINGTSGVPSGPVSGATFYNSSAEASLRASAQTVSHGSTIDPKFCKVRYIFRETNWKSALPLQRDNKGEGAEVCTYTKISDPSQE
;
A
#
# COMPACT_ATOMS: atom_id res chain seq x y z
N MET A 1 -51.43 103.45 22.91
CA MET A 1 -51.87 102.83 24.18
C MET A 1 -52.55 101.50 23.87
N GLY A 2 -52.01 100.38 24.38
CA GLY A 2 -52.64 99.06 24.23
C GLY A 2 -51.72 97.83 24.26
N LYS A 3 -51.09 97.59 25.42
CA LYS A 3 -50.83 96.30 26.11
C LYS A 3 -50.20 95.08 25.37
N THR A 4 -48.93 94.85 25.71
CA THR A 4 -48.29 93.64 26.29
C THR A 4 -48.92 92.24 26.06
N ASN A 5 -48.16 91.27 25.51
CA ASN A 5 -47.66 90.09 26.26
C ASN A 5 -46.75 89.15 25.44
N PHE A 6 -45.71 88.68 26.15
CA PHE A 6 -44.71 87.66 25.82
C PHE A 6 -45.33 86.27 25.64
N ILE A 7 -44.93 85.49 24.62
CA ILE A 7 -44.71 84.03 24.71
C ILE A 7 -43.53 83.64 23.81
N PHE A 8 -42.48 83.12 24.46
CA PHE A 8 -41.39 82.35 23.86
C PHE A 8 -41.96 81.04 23.29
N ILE A 9 -41.76 80.77 22.00
CA ILE A 9 -41.79 79.39 21.49
C ILE A 9 -40.44 79.12 20.83
N ILE A 10 -39.54 78.53 21.62
CA ILE A 10 -38.44 77.72 21.13
C ILE A 10 -39.07 76.40 20.68
N THR A 11 -39.22 76.20 19.37
CA THR A 11 -39.38 74.84 18.82
C THR A 11 -38.07 74.42 18.20
N LEU A 12 -37.25 73.78 19.02
CA LEU A 12 -36.15 72.92 18.60
C LEU A 12 -36.77 71.64 18.02
N LEU A 13 -36.71 71.45 16.71
CA LEU A 13 -36.77 70.11 16.09
C LEU A 13 -35.88 70.18 14.84
N LEU A 14 -34.58 69.96 15.02
CA LEU A 14 -33.92 68.69 14.70
C LEU A 14 -34.06 68.38 13.21
N GLY A 15 -32.93 68.53 12.52
CA GLY A 15 -32.82 68.29 11.10
C GLY A 15 -33.42 66.95 10.70
N LEU A 16 -34.13 66.96 9.58
CA LEU A 16 -34.34 65.76 8.79
C LEU A 16 -32.97 65.36 8.22
N VAL A 17 -32.12 64.75 9.06
CA VAL A 17 -31.16 63.78 8.55
C VAL A 17 -32.00 62.70 7.89
N GLN A 18 -32.06 62.73 6.56
CA GLN A 18 -32.49 61.58 5.80
C GLN A 18 -31.52 60.46 6.15
N ALA A 19 -31.90 59.65 7.15
CA ALA A 19 -31.28 58.37 7.39
C ALA A 19 -31.63 57.52 6.17
N ASN A 20 -30.79 57.61 5.13
CA ASN A 20 -30.79 56.65 4.04
C ASN A 20 -30.45 55.31 4.67
N ALA A 21 -31.49 54.54 5.00
CA ALA A 21 -31.33 53.17 5.45
C ALA A 21 -30.84 52.34 4.26
N ILE A 22 -29.53 52.27 4.10
CA ILE A 22 -28.89 51.38 3.13
C ILE A 22 -28.98 49.98 3.71
N SER A 23 -29.88 49.17 3.15
CA SER A 23 -30.07 47.77 3.52
C SER A 23 -29.26 46.88 2.58
N LEU A 24 -28.29 46.15 3.13
CA LEU A 24 -27.50 45.16 2.41
C LEU A 24 -27.97 43.77 2.84
N ARG A 25 -28.49 42.98 1.90
CA ARG A 25 -28.86 41.58 2.13
C ARG A 25 -27.91 40.70 1.32
N PHE A 26 -27.13 39.85 1.99
CA PHE A 26 -26.33 38.82 1.36
C PHE A 26 -26.90 37.43 1.65
N LYS A 27 -26.67 36.50 0.72
CA LYS A 27 -27.00 35.08 0.85
C LYS A 27 -25.69 34.30 0.71
N SER A 28 -25.22 33.69 1.78
CA SER A 28 -24.07 32.78 1.74
C SER A 28 -24.52 31.35 1.45
N LYS A 29 -23.67 30.60 0.76
CA LYS A 29 -23.78 29.14 0.60
C LYS A 29 -22.42 28.55 0.98
N ILE A 30 -22.42 27.53 1.82
CA ILE A 30 -21.21 26.84 2.30
C ILE A 30 -21.25 25.42 1.75
N PHE A 31 -20.16 24.99 1.12
CA PHE A 31 -19.97 23.62 0.64
C PHE A 31 -18.77 23.02 1.38
N SER A 32 -18.86 21.75 1.78
CA SER A 32 -17.78 21.02 2.45
C SER A 32 -17.66 19.62 1.85
N SER A 33 -16.44 19.20 1.55
CA SER A 33 -16.11 17.85 1.07
C SER A 33 -14.66 17.56 1.45
N GLY A 34 -14.43 16.49 2.22
CA GLY A 34 -13.10 16.01 2.56
C GLY A 34 -12.63 14.90 1.62
N PRO A 35 -11.31 14.74 1.45
CA PRO A 35 -10.75 13.57 0.77
C PRO A 35 -10.77 12.33 1.67
N ASP A 36 -10.55 11.17 1.08
CA ASP A 36 -10.43 9.89 1.78
C ASP A 36 -9.29 9.04 1.19
N ILE A 37 -8.64 8.23 2.03
CA ILE A 37 -7.54 7.34 1.65
C ILE A 37 -7.63 6.00 2.37
N TYR A 38 -7.57 4.90 1.61
CA TYR A 38 -7.80 3.55 2.15
C TYR A 38 -7.11 2.48 1.29
N ALA A 39 -6.78 1.34 1.90
CA ALA A 39 -6.32 0.18 1.16
C ALA A 39 -7.50 -0.44 0.39
N CYS A 40 -7.37 -0.62 -0.92
CA CYS A 40 -8.50 -0.95 -1.79
C CYS A 40 -8.30 -2.22 -2.64
N ASN A 41 -7.05 -2.68 -2.77
CA ASN A 41 -6.76 -3.96 -3.39
C ASN A 41 -5.48 -4.56 -2.82
N ALA A 42 -5.31 -5.85 -3.02
CA ALA A 42 -4.07 -6.54 -2.75
C ALA A 42 -3.98 -7.76 -3.67
N GLY A 43 -2.77 -8.31 -3.81
CA GLY A 43 -2.58 -9.53 -4.56
C GLY A 43 -1.24 -10.19 -4.22
N VAL A 44 -1.10 -11.44 -4.64
CA VAL A 44 0.07 -12.27 -4.34
C VAL A 44 0.58 -12.97 -5.58
N ALA A 45 1.87 -13.16 -5.66
CA ALA A 45 2.55 -13.91 -6.71
C ALA A 45 3.64 -14.79 -6.08
N SER A 46 4.12 -15.73 -6.87
CA SER A 46 5.27 -16.57 -6.54
C SER A 46 6.15 -16.70 -7.76
N ALA A 47 7.42 -16.32 -7.63
CA ALA A 47 8.38 -16.61 -8.68
C ALA A 47 8.66 -18.12 -8.77
N PHE A 48 8.94 -18.59 -9.99
CA PHE A 48 9.37 -19.97 -10.21
C PHE A 48 10.90 -20.06 -10.26
N LEU A 49 11.45 -21.04 -9.54
CA LEU A 49 12.83 -21.46 -9.73
C LEU A 49 12.96 -22.17 -11.09
N GLN A 50 13.93 -21.73 -11.89
CA GLN A 50 14.17 -22.34 -13.21
C GLN A 50 14.81 -23.73 -13.09
N ASN A 51 15.58 -23.97 -12.03
CA ASN A 51 16.31 -25.21 -11.78
C ASN A 51 16.19 -25.61 -10.31
N SER A 52 16.22 -26.91 -10.01
CA SER A 52 16.46 -27.37 -8.65
C SER A 52 17.89 -27.00 -8.26
N VAL A 53 18.09 -26.48 -7.05
CA VAL A 53 19.42 -26.13 -6.53
C VAL A 53 19.68 -26.92 -5.26
N CYS A 54 20.77 -27.67 -5.23
CA CYS A 54 21.18 -28.47 -4.08
C CYS A 54 22.51 -27.98 -3.52
N TYR A 55 22.59 -27.85 -2.19
CA TYR A 55 23.81 -27.44 -1.50
C TYR A 55 23.93 -28.10 -0.13
N PHE A 56 25.16 -28.15 0.38
CA PHE A 56 25.41 -28.67 1.72
C PHE A 56 24.86 -27.71 2.77
N LYS A 57 24.07 -28.23 3.72
CA LYS A 57 23.50 -27.47 4.83
C LYS A 57 24.55 -26.61 5.52
N GLY A 58 24.25 -25.31 5.68
CA GLY A 58 25.12 -24.35 6.34
C GLY A 58 26.31 -23.87 5.48
N THR A 59 26.38 -24.25 4.21
CA THR A 59 27.41 -23.79 3.28
C THR A 59 26.81 -23.25 1.98
N LYS A 60 27.65 -22.63 1.16
CA LYS A 60 27.34 -22.23 -0.22
C LYS A 60 27.95 -23.20 -1.25
N ASN A 61 28.33 -24.41 -0.83
CA ASN A 61 28.93 -25.39 -1.73
C ASN A 61 27.84 -26.27 -2.34
N PHE A 62 27.88 -26.41 -3.67
CA PHE A 62 26.96 -27.31 -4.39
C PHE A 62 27.15 -28.76 -3.94
N CYS A 63 26.04 -29.49 -3.88
CA CYS A 63 26.04 -30.94 -3.77
C CYS A 63 25.15 -31.52 -4.86
N THR A 64 25.48 -32.73 -5.33
CA THR A 64 24.59 -33.52 -6.17
C THR A 64 24.14 -34.70 -5.33
N PRO A 65 22.83 -34.91 -5.11
CA PRO A 65 22.37 -36.10 -4.42
C PRO A 65 22.71 -37.34 -5.26
N THR A 66 23.83 -38.00 -4.96
CA THR A 66 24.12 -39.32 -5.54
C THR A 66 23.34 -40.37 -4.77
N SER A 67 22.65 -41.26 -5.47
CA SER A 67 21.95 -42.38 -4.86
C SER A 67 22.91 -43.21 -4.00
N CYS A 68 22.44 -43.70 -2.85
CA CYS A 68 23.25 -44.52 -1.94
C CYS A 68 23.73 -45.86 -2.56
N SER A 69 23.37 -46.16 -3.82
CA SER A 69 23.81 -47.35 -4.56
C SER A 69 25.28 -47.31 -4.98
N THR A 70 25.92 -46.13 -5.00
CA THR A 70 27.37 -45.94 -5.29
C THR A 70 28.16 -45.44 -4.07
N ALA A 71 27.55 -45.53 -2.87
CA ALA A 71 27.95 -44.92 -1.59
C ALA A 71 29.24 -45.39 -0.91
N LYS A 72 30.23 -45.91 -1.64
CA LYS A 72 31.51 -46.22 -1.00
C LYS A 72 32.45 -45.03 -0.85
N GLU A 73 32.16 -43.87 -1.46
CA GLU A 73 33.14 -42.78 -1.50
C GLU A 73 32.70 -41.41 -0.98
N ASN A 74 31.41 -41.06 -0.93
CA ASN A 74 30.93 -39.84 -0.24
C ASN A 74 29.40 -39.80 -0.15
N CYS A 75 28.82 -40.42 0.87
CA CYS A 75 27.44 -40.13 1.27
C CYS A 75 27.42 -38.83 2.07
N ASN A 76 27.49 -37.71 1.36
CA ASN A 76 27.28 -36.41 1.97
C ASN A 76 25.80 -36.24 2.34
N THR A 77 25.44 -36.70 3.54
CA THR A 77 24.05 -36.84 4.03
C THR A 77 23.34 -35.52 4.31
N ASN A 78 24.06 -34.39 4.29
CA ASN A 78 23.50 -33.06 4.57
C ASN A 78 23.28 -32.22 3.30
N CYS A 79 23.00 -32.86 2.17
CA CYS A 79 22.62 -32.17 0.93
C CYS A 79 21.14 -31.76 1.00
N LEU A 80 20.86 -30.46 0.95
CA LEU A 80 19.52 -29.89 0.90
C LEU A 80 19.24 -29.42 -0.52
N CYS A 81 18.11 -29.83 -1.08
CA CYS A 81 17.67 -29.45 -2.41
C CYS A 81 16.43 -28.58 -2.32
N ILE A 82 16.47 -27.44 -2.98
CA ILE A 82 15.29 -26.64 -3.28
C ILE A 82 14.87 -27.05 -4.68
N ASP A 83 13.70 -27.67 -4.81
CA ASP A 83 13.26 -28.15 -6.12
C ASP A 83 12.79 -27.01 -7.02
N LYS A 84 12.93 -27.22 -8.34
CA LYS A 84 12.24 -26.38 -9.32
C LYS A 84 10.75 -26.42 -8.97
N GLY A 85 10.17 -25.26 -8.67
CA GLY A 85 8.78 -25.17 -8.25
C GLY A 85 7.88 -25.82 -9.31
N GLY A 86 7.21 -26.91 -8.93
CA GLY A 86 6.16 -27.54 -9.73
C GLY A 86 4.81 -26.89 -9.45
N GLN A 87 3.89 -26.93 -10.41
CA GLN A 87 2.48 -26.61 -10.19
C GLN A 87 1.85 -27.70 -9.30
N GLY A 88 2.01 -27.57 -7.98
CA GLY A 88 1.45 -28.48 -6.98
C GLY A 88 0.98 -27.68 -5.77
N GLU A 89 -0.21 -28.01 -5.27
CA GLU A 89 -0.96 -27.23 -4.27
C GLU A 89 -0.29 -27.14 -2.88
N THR A 90 0.82 -27.84 -2.65
CA THR A 90 1.41 -28.03 -1.32
C THR A 90 2.36 -26.91 -0.84
N TYR A 91 2.77 -25.98 -1.71
CA TYR A 91 3.71 -24.89 -1.35
C TYR A 91 3.31 -23.53 -1.96
N VAL A 92 2.04 -23.17 -1.85
CA VAL A 92 1.52 -21.96 -2.49
C VAL A 92 1.58 -20.77 -1.54
N ASN A 93 2.35 -19.76 -1.91
CA ASN A 93 2.34 -18.45 -1.26
C ASN A 93 0.92 -17.88 -1.25
N LYS A 94 0.46 -17.43 -0.09
CA LYS A 94 -0.92 -16.98 0.08
C LYS A 94 -0.99 -15.60 0.73
N LEU A 95 -2.02 -14.87 0.34
CA LEU A 95 -2.46 -13.61 0.91
C LEU A 95 -3.73 -13.88 1.70
N LEU A 96 -3.75 -13.38 2.92
CA LEU A 96 -4.92 -13.40 3.78
C LEU A 96 -5.29 -11.94 4.05
N LEU A 97 -6.56 -11.59 3.96
CA LEU A 97 -7.02 -10.24 4.23
C LEU A 97 -8.42 -10.21 4.81
N LYS A 98 -8.79 -9.08 5.39
CA LYS A 98 -10.19 -8.74 5.72
C LYS A 98 -10.62 -7.51 4.94
N TYR A 99 -11.82 -7.54 4.38
CA TYR A 99 -12.34 -6.41 3.63
C TYR A 99 -13.84 -6.20 3.83
N LYS A 100 -14.31 -4.99 3.58
CA LYS A 100 -15.73 -4.64 3.50
C LYS A 100 -16.01 -3.80 2.26
N ALA A 101 -17.28 -3.52 2.00
CA ALA A 101 -17.63 -2.51 1.01
C ALA A 101 -17.15 -1.13 1.49
N TYR A 102 -16.62 -0.34 0.57
CA TYR A 102 -16.11 1.00 0.86
C TYR A 102 -17.19 1.90 1.47
N ASN A 103 -16.82 2.66 2.52
CA ASN A 103 -17.70 3.59 3.22
C ASN A 103 -18.99 2.92 3.73
N THR A 104 -18.86 1.68 4.23
CA THR A 104 -19.95 0.97 4.90
C THR A 104 -19.57 0.63 6.33
N THR A 105 -20.59 0.45 7.16
CA THR A 105 -20.47 -0.05 8.54
C THR A 105 -20.48 -1.58 8.60
N ALA A 106 -20.41 -2.26 7.45
CA ALA A 106 -20.42 -3.71 7.39
C ALA A 106 -19.20 -4.31 8.09
N VAL A 107 -19.39 -5.47 8.71
CA VAL A 107 -18.31 -6.23 9.33
C VAL A 107 -17.34 -6.72 8.24
N PRO A 108 -16.02 -6.51 8.37
CA PRO A 108 -15.05 -7.04 7.43
C PRO A 108 -15.11 -8.56 7.30
N VAL A 109 -15.08 -9.04 6.07
CA VAL A 109 -15.11 -10.46 5.71
C VAL A 109 -13.68 -10.92 5.43
N ALA A 110 -13.29 -12.05 6.04
CA ALA A 110 -12.00 -12.68 5.80
C ALA A 110 -11.96 -13.34 4.41
N PHE A 111 -10.80 -13.25 3.74
CA PHE A 111 -10.58 -13.82 2.42
C PHE A 111 -9.14 -14.29 2.27
N THR A 112 -8.96 -15.38 1.52
CA THR A 112 -7.65 -15.96 1.21
C THR A 112 -7.48 -16.03 -0.30
N LYS A 113 -6.35 -15.55 -0.79
CA LYS A 113 -5.94 -15.64 -2.20
C LYS A 113 -4.62 -16.37 -2.30
N ASN A 114 -4.56 -17.39 -3.15
CA ASN A 114 -3.35 -18.16 -3.40
C ASN A 114 -2.65 -17.64 -4.66
N ALA A 115 -1.32 -17.64 -4.66
CA ALA A 115 -0.54 -17.36 -5.85
C ALA A 115 -0.66 -18.50 -6.87
N ALA A 116 -0.88 -18.18 -8.14
CA ALA A 116 -0.91 -19.19 -9.22
C ALA A 116 0.42 -19.28 -9.99
N GLY A 117 1.34 -18.35 -9.75
CA GLY A 117 2.62 -18.24 -10.44
C GLY A 117 3.20 -16.83 -10.36
N PRO A 118 4.05 -16.43 -11.33
CA PRO A 118 4.77 -15.15 -11.26
C PRO A 118 3.87 -13.95 -11.55
N LYS A 119 2.70 -14.17 -12.13
CA LYS A 119 1.68 -13.15 -12.32
C LYS A 119 0.95 -12.92 -10.99
N PHE A 120 0.79 -11.66 -10.61
CA PHE A 120 -0.03 -11.31 -9.46
C PHE A 120 -1.47 -11.74 -9.60
N GLU A 121 -1.90 -12.51 -8.61
CA GLU A 121 -3.27 -12.91 -8.36
C GLU A 121 -3.93 -11.85 -7.48
N ALA A 122 -4.58 -10.88 -8.11
CA ALA A 122 -5.31 -9.82 -7.41
C ALA A 122 -6.58 -10.38 -6.75
N VAL A 123 -6.95 -9.80 -5.60
CA VAL A 123 -8.18 -10.14 -4.88
C VAL A 123 -9.38 -9.53 -5.59
N PHE A 124 -9.28 -8.26 -5.98
CA PHE A 124 -10.34 -7.55 -6.70
C PHE A 124 -9.89 -7.19 -8.11
N SER A 125 -10.86 -7.14 -9.02
CA SER A 125 -10.65 -6.51 -10.32
C SER A 125 -10.33 -5.02 -10.14
N SER A 126 -9.72 -4.42 -11.15
CA SER A 126 -9.47 -2.97 -11.22
C SER A 126 -10.74 -2.14 -10.94
N ALA A 127 -11.86 -2.50 -11.57
CA ALA A 127 -13.14 -1.82 -11.37
C ALA A 127 -13.70 -2.00 -9.95
N ASP A 128 -13.61 -3.22 -9.40
CA ASP A 128 -14.17 -3.52 -8.08
C ASP A 128 -13.34 -2.94 -6.93
N SER A 129 -12.02 -2.81 -7.10
CA SER A 129 -11.10 -2.36 -6.05
C SER A 129 -11.53 -1.04 -5.41
N TRP A 130 -12.01 -0.08 -6.21
CA TRP A 130 -12.48 1.21 -5.72
C TRP A 130 -13.66 1.12 -4.75
N ASN A 131 -14.43 0.03 -4.78
CA ASN A 131 -15.60 -0.18 -3.93
C ASN A 131 -15.31 -1.10 -2.73
N ARG A 132 -14.03 -1.38 -2.46
CA ARG A 132 -13.58 -2.25 -1.37
C ARG A 132 -12.63 -1.50 -0.44
N GLU A 133 -12.73 -1.81 0.84
CA GLU A 133 -11.84 -1.29 1.88
C GLU A 133 -11.25 -2.48 2.62
N ILE A 134 -9.92 -2.62 2.55
CA ILE A 134 -9.15 -3.66 3.25
C ILE A 134 -8.78 -3.12 4.63
N SER A 135 -9.14 -3.85 5.68
CA SER A 135 -8.80 -3.48 7.06
C SER A 135 -7.53 -4.16 7.56
N ASP A 136 -7.32 -5.42 7.16
CA ASP A 136 -6.17 -6.23 7.57
C ASP A 136 -5.60 -6.98 6.37
N VAL A 137 -4.29 -7.17 6.34
CA VAL A 137 -3.58 -7.92 5.30
C VAL A 137 -2.36 -8.63 5.87
N ALA A 138 -2.18 -9.89 5.49
CA ALA A 138 -1.05 -10.72 5.85
C ALA A 138 -0.66 -11.63 4.67
N THR A 139 0.61 -12.01 4.60
CA THR A 139 1.11 -12.94 3.59
C THR A 139 1.85 -14.09 4.26
N HIS A 140 1.53 -15.32 3.88
CA HIS A 140 2.28 -16.49 4.31
C HIS A 140 3.05 -17.03 3.11
N PHE A 141 4.36 -16.91 3.16
CA PHE A 141 5.26 -17.50 2.17
C PHE A 141 5.77 -18.84 2.66
N MET A 142 5.29 -19.90 2.01
CA MET A 142 5.50 -21.29 2.43
C MET A 142 6.53 -22.01 1.55
N THR A 143 7.01 -21.34 0.50
CA THR A 143 8.05 -21.88 -0.36
C THR A 143 9.38 -21.94 0.36
N GLU A 144 10.14 -23.00 0.09
CA GLU A 144 11.49 -23.23 0.64
C GLU A 144 12.48 -22.16 0.16
N ALA A 145 12.28 -21.60 -1.03
CA ALA A 145 12.99 -20.40 -1.47
C ALA A 145 12.19 -19.14 -1.19
N TYR A 146 12.92 -18.04 -1.01
CA TYR A 146 12.37 -16.70 -0.87
C TYR A 146 11.83 -16.17 -2.21
N THR A 147 10.73 -16.73 -2.74
CA THR A 147 10.13 -16.40 -4.06
C THR A 147 8.85 -15.58 -3.98
N GLY A 148 8.38 -15.29 -2.77
CA GLY A 148 7.13 -14.59 -2.50
C GLY A 148 7.13 -13.17 -3.04
N SER A 149 5.98 -12.72 -3.51
CA SER A 149 5.75 -11.33 -3.85
C SER A 149 4.30 -10.97 -3.55
N TYR A 150 4.04 -9.75 -3.11
CA TYR A 150 2.68 -9.25 -2.92
C TYR A 150 2.59 -7.78 -3.27
N PHE A 151 1.38 -7.30 -3.52
CA PHE A 151 1.12 -5.87 -3.66
C PHE A 151 -0.04 -5.43 -2.77
N ILE A 152 -0.05 -4.16 -2.42
CA ILE A 152 -1.17 -3.47 -1.79
C ILE A 152 -1.42 -2.18 -2.58
N ASP A 153 -2.68 -1.95 -2.95
CA ASP A 153 -3.14 -0.72 -3.55
C ASP A 153 -3.77 0.18 -2.49
N ILE A 154 -3.29 1.42 -2.41
CA ILE A 154 -3.89 2.50 -1.63
C ILE A 154 -4.67 3.38 -2.61
N CYS A 155 -5.97 3.47 -2.41
CA CYS A 155 -6.86 4.34 -3.17
C CYS A 155 -7.08 5.65 -2.43
N TYR A 156 -7.06 6.74 -3.17
CA TYR A 156 -7.42 8.07 -2.73
C TYR A 156 -8.62 8.56 -3.53
N ARG A 157 -9.60 9.14 -2.82
CA ARG A 157 -10.73 9.86 -3.39
C ARG A 157 -10.63 11.32 -2.95
N GLY A 158 -10.42 12.20 -3.91
CA GLY A 158 -10.31 13.64 -3.69
C GLY A 158 -11.65 14.32 -3.40
N THR A 159 -11.56 15.59 -3.03
CA THR A 159 -12.73 16.42 -2.73
C THR A 159 -13.61 16.56 -3.97
N GLN A 160 -14.93 16.59 -3.76
CA GLN A 160 -15.89 16.80 -4.85
C GLN A 160 -16.00 18.28 -5.26
N ILE A 161 -15.34 19.17 -4.52
CA ILE A 161 -15.27 20.59 -4.80
C ILE A 161 -14.09 20.82 -5.75
N PRO A 162 -14.25 21.54 -6.87
CA PRO A 162 -13.12 21.91 -7.72
C PRO A 162 -12.11 22.75 -6.95
N ASN A 163 -10.84 22.34 -6.96
CA ASN A 163 -9.78 23.05 -6.23
C ASN A 163 -9.12 24.16 -7.07
N GLY A 164 -9.78 24.63 -8.13
CA GLY A 164 -9.35 25.80 -8.92
C GLY A 164 -7.99 25.66 -9.61
N GLY A 165 -7.47 24.44 -9.79
CA GLY A 165 -6.16 24.21 -10.40
C GLY A 165 -4.99 24.05 -9.43
N GLY A 166 -5.24 23.82 -8.13
CA GLY A 166 -4.19 23.56 -7.15
C GLY A 166 -3.32 22.33 -7.48
N TYR A 167 -2.01 22.44 -7.24
CA TYR A 167 -1.03 21.37 -7.43
C TYR A 167 -0.89 20.52 -6.17
N PHE A 168 -1.28 19.26 -6.25
CA PHE A 168 -1.16 18.29 -5.18
C PHE A 168 0.20 17.61 -5.24
N VAL A 169 0.90 17.56 -4.11
CA VAL A 169 2.18 16.86 -4.01
C VAL A 169 1.94 15.43 -3.54
N LEU A 170 2.55 14.48 -4.24
CA LEU A 170 2.36 13.05 -4.05
C LEU A 170 3.66 12.42 -3.53
N SER A 171 3.59 11.75 -2.38
CA SER A 171 4.71 10.97 -1.85
C SER A 171 4.25 9.64 -1.25
N SER A 172 5.16 8.69 -1.25
CA SER A 172 4.96 7.37 -0.68
C SER A 172 6.16 6.95 0.15
N GLU A 173 5.91 6.16 1.18
CA GLU A 173 6.93 5.63 2.07
C GLU A 173 6.68 4.15 2.32
N ALA A 174 7.75 3.39 2.49
CA ALA A 174 7.64 2.07 3.08
C ALA A 174 8.84 1.74 3.96
N SER A 175 8.61 0.98 5.01
CA SER A 175 9.62 0.37 5.88
C SER A 175 9.21 -1.05 6.23
N ALA A 176 10.16 -1.83 6.73
CA ALA A 176 9.91 -3.16 7.26
C ALA A 176 10.72 -3.42 8.51
N ILE A 177 10.05 -3.86 9.57
CA ILE A 177 10.69 -4.24 10.83
C ILE A 177 10.66 -5.76 10.93
N PRO A 178 11.81 -6.45 10.93
CA PRO A 178 11.85 -7.90 11.05
C PRO A 178 11.33 -8.34 12.43
N PHE A 179 10.74 -9.53 12.48
CA PHE A 179 10.35 -10.19 13.72
C PHE A 179 10.55 -11.70 13.65
N LEU A 180 10.62 -12.33 14.83
CA LEU A 180 10.42 -13.77 14.99
C LEU A 180 9.05 -14.06 15.61
N VAL A 181 8.43 -15.13 15.15
CA VAL A 181 7.25 -15.72 15.75
C VAL A 181 7.69 -16.60 16.92
N THR A 182 7.29 -16.20 18.13
CA THR A 182 7.70 -16.86 19.38
C THR A 182 6.62 -17.79 19.95
N ASP A 183 5.38 -17.72 19.44
CA ASP A 183 4.28 -18.59 19.85
C ASP A 183 3.37 -19.00 18.66
N LEU A 184 2.46 -19.95 18.90
CA LEU A 184 1.48 -20.39 17.90
C LEU A 184 0.43 -19.31 17.55
N LEU A 185 0.23 -18.31 18.42
CA LEU A 185 -0.74 -17.24 18.22
C LEU A 185 -0.25 -16.22 17.18
N GLY A 186 1.07 -16.03 17.07
CA GLY A 186 1.68 -15.16 16.06
C GLY A 186 1.43 -15.59 14.61
N TYR A 187 1.17 -16.88 14.36
CA TYR A 187 0.77 -17.38 13.04
C TYR A 187 -0.72 -17.21 12.72
N GLY A 188 -1.57 -17.08 13.75
CA GLY A 188 -3.03 -17.04 13.63
C GLY A 188 -3.63 -15.64 13.74
N SER A 189 -2.86 -14.67 14.23
CA SER A 189 -3.35 -13.32 14.42
C SER A 189 -3.26 -12.51 13.12
N PHE A 190 -4.42 -12.11 12.60
CA PHE A 190 -4.53 -11.02 11.63
C PHE A 190 -4.36 -9.64 12.28
N ASP A 191 -4.41 -9.58 13.61
CA ASP A 191 -4.29 -8.33 14.34
C ASP A 191 -2.81 -7.95 14.45
N ASN A 192 -2.52 -6.66 14.28
CA ASN A 192 -1.24 -6.04 14.64
C ASN A 192 -0.99 -6.02 16.17
N ASN A 193 -1.73 -6.84 16.94
CA ASN A 193 -1.46 -7.05 18.35
C ASN A 193 -0.19 -7.91 18.42
N ARG A 194 0.96 -7.25 18.46
CA ARG A 194 2.34 -7.79 18.51
C ARG A 194 2.64 -8.95 19.47
N ASN A 195 1.63 -9.46 20.18
CA ASN A 195 1.61 -10.72 20.90
C ASN A 195 2.11 -11.86 20.01
N GLY A 196 3.09 -12.62 20.52
CA GLY A 196 3.71 -13.72 19.79
C GLY A 196 4.77 -13.31 18.78
N LEU A 197 5.11 -12.02 18.69
CA LEU A 197 6.17 -11.50 17.82
C LEU A 197 7.30 -10.87 18.65
N ASP A 198 8.54 -11.26 18.39
CA ASP A 198 9.75 -10.64 18.94
C ASP A 198 10.47 -9.83 17.87
N PHE A 199 10.53 -8.51 18.05
CA PHE A 199 11.13 -7.54 17.13
C PHE A 199 12.60 -7.19 17.47
N ASN A 200 13.12 -7.66 18.61
CA ASN A 200 14.45 -7.30 19.12
C ASN A 200 15.49 -8.40 18.91
N VAL A 201 15.32 -9.21 17.88
CA VAL A 201 16.18 -10.37 17.64
C VAL A 201 17.43 -9.95 16.87
N VAL A 202 18.55 -9.90 17.58
CA VAL A 202 19.86 -9.59 17.00
C VAL A 202 20.29 -10.72 16.06
N GLY A 203 20.56 -10.40 14.79
CA GLY A 203 21.13 -11.33 13.80
C GLY A 203 20.11 -12.04 12.90
N GLU A 204 18.81 -11.88 13.13
CA GLU A 204 17.75 -12.49 12.32
C GLU A 204 16.97 -11.39 11.58
N ILE A 205 17.34 -11.14 10.32
CA ILE A 205 16.76 -10.05 9.52
C ILE A 205 16.12 -10.68 8.29
N TYR A 206 14.85 -11.09 8.42
CA TYR A 206 14.05 -11.63 7.32
C TYR A 206 14.17 -10.76 6.05
N THR A 207 14.17 -9.44 6.20
CA THR A 207 14.29 -8.50 5.08
C THR A 207 15.62 -8.64 4.32
N GLU A 208 16.71 -9.00 4.99
CA GLU A 208 18.02 -9.25 4.37
C GLU A 208 18.10 -10.66 3.78
N LYS A 209 17.64 -11.68 4.52
CA LYS A 209 17.64 -13.08 4.06
C LYS A 209 16.73 -13.31 2.86
N ALA A 210 15.59 -12.63 2.82
CA ALA A 210 14.70 -12.66 1.68
C ALA A 210 15.17 -11.73 0.55
N GLY A 211 16.04 -10.77 0.84
CA GLY A 211 16.35 -9.67 -0.07
C GLY A 211 15.08 -8.89 -0.40
N LEU A 212 14.32 -8.52 0.64
CA LEU A 212 13.01 -7.88 0.48
C LEU A 212 13.18 -6.51 -0.19
N THR A 213 12.50 -6.31 -1.30
CA THR A 213 12.48 -5.04 -2.04
C THR A 213 11.08 -4.48 -2.11
N VAL A 214 11.01 -3.18 -2.43
CA VAL A 214 9.78 -2.45 -2.69
C VAL A 214 9.90 -1.64 -3.99
N GLU A 215 8.84 -1.69 -4.79
CA GLU A 215 8.62 -0.85 -5.97
C GLU A 215 7.26 -0.15 -5.80
N ARG A 216 7.12 1.08 -6.28
CA ARG A 216 5.91 1.87 -6.11
C ARG A 216 5.45 2.45 -7.43
N HIS A 217 4.17 2.32 -7.72
CA HIS A 217 3.54 2.94 -8.88
C HIS A 217 2.38 3.79 -8.43
N ILE A 218 2.22 4.96 -9.03
CA ILE A 218 1.09 5.83 -8.78
C ILE A 218 0.44 6.22 -10.10
N VAL A 219 -0.88 6.22 -10.10
CA VAL A 219 -1.71 6.74 -11.19
C VAL A 219 -2.78 7.63 -10.61
N CYS A 220 -3.04 8.77 -11.23
CA CYS A 220 -4.16 9.63 -10.87
C CYS A 220 -4.98 10.00 -12.11
N GLY A 221 -6.24 10.35 -11.86
CA GLY A 221 -7.18 10.77 -12.89
C GLY A 221 -8.41 11.44 -12.31
N THR A 222 -9.35 11.77 -13.19
CA THR A 222 -10.60 12.48 -12.85
C THR A 222 -11.74 11.52 -12.49
N SER A 223 -11.59 10.23 -12.78
CA SER A 223 -12.54 9.16 -12.43
C SER A 223 -11.81 7.91 -11.93
N SER A 224 -12.54 7.00 -11.29
CA SER A 224 -12.00 5.69 -10.90
C SER A 224 -11.54 4.86 -12.11
N ALA A 225 -12.26 4.95 -13.23
CA ALA A 225 -11.95 4.21 -14.46
C ALA A 225 -10.65 4.69 -15.12
N THR A 226 -10.34 5.99 -15.03
CA THR A 226 -9.11 6.59 -15.59
C THR A 226 -7.92 6.52 -14.63
N SER A 227 -8.14 6.10 -13.38
CA SER A 227 -7.12 6.08 -12.32
C SER A 227 -6.67 4.64 -12.03
N ASP A 228 -6.48 3.87 -13.09
CA ASP A 228 -6.06 2.47 -13.01
C ASP A 228 -4.76 2.20 -13.77
N PHE A 229 -4.17 1.05 -13.48
CA PHE A 229 -2.94 0.61 -14.12
C PHE A 229 -3.24 -0.26 -15.33
N ILE A 230 -2.48 -0.07 -16.41
CA ILE A 230 -2.29 -1.12 -17.40
C ILE A 230 -1.36 -2.14 -16.76
N ILE A 231 -1.80 -3.40 -16.71
CA ILE A 231 -1.07 -4.50 -16.08
C ILE A 231 -0.33 -5.30 -17.14
N ASN A 232 0.96 -5.55 -16.92
CA ASN A 232 1.73 -6.48 -17.76
C ASN A 232 1.14 -7.90 -17.63
N GLY A 233 0.73 -8.49 -18.75
CA GLY A 233 0.03 -9.78 -18.78
C GLY A 233 0.83 -10.96 -18.21
N THR A 234 2.16 -10.86 -18.17
CA THR A 234 3.07 -11.90 -17.70
C THR A 234 3.41 -11.75 -16.22
N SER A 235 3.77 -10.54 -15.77
CA SER A 235 4.22 -10.31 -14.38
C SER A 235 3.13 -9.82 -13.45
N GLY A 236 2.03 -9.26 -13.98
CA GLY A 236 1.01 -8.61 -13.14
C GLY A 236 1.44 -7.24 -12.58
N VAL A 237 2.61 -6.73 -12.99
CA VAL A 237 3.15 -5.42 -12.56
C VAL A 237 2.56 -4.31 -13.44
N PRO A 238 2.27 -3.11 -12.89
CA PRO A 238 1.89 -1.95 -13.70
C PRO A 238 2.95 -1.63 -14.76
N SER A 239 2.53 -1.54 -16.02
CA SER A 239 3.38 -1.10 -17.15
C SER A 239 3.11 0.33 -17.60
N GLY A 240 2.10 0.97 -17.03
CA GLY A 240 1.70 2.35 -17.36
C GLY A 240 0.29 2.65 -16.85
N PRO A 241 -0.21 3.86 -17.09
CA PRO A 241 -1.58 4.22 -16.77
C PRO A 241 -2.56 3.80 -17.88
N VAL A 242 -3.83 3.59 -17.51
CA VAL A 242 -4.92 3.50 -18.50
C VAL A 242 -5.12 4.82 -19.25
N SER A 243 -5.74 4.77 -20.42
CA SER A 243 -6.03 5.97 -21.21
C SER A 243 -6.90 6.96 -20.42
N GLY A 244 -6.54 8.24 -20.48
CA GLY A 244 -7.24 9.32 -19.77
C GLY A 244 -6.75 9.58 -18.33
N ALA A 245 -5.74 8.87 -17.84
CA ALA A 245 -5.05 9.26 -16.62
C ALA A 245 -4.39 10.63 -16.78
N THR A 246 -4.42 11.44 -15.73
CA THR A 246 -3.79 12.78 -15.71
C THR A 246 -2.36 12.73 -15.21
N PHE A 247 -1.98 11.65 -14.54
CA PHE A 247 -0.66 11.51 -13.94
C PHE A 247 -0.27 10.04 -13.77
N TYR A 248 1.00 9.74 -14.01
CA TYR A 248 1.61 8.45 -13.72
C TYR A 248 3.07 8.63 -13.34
N ASN A 249 3.51 7.88 -12.33
CA ASN A 249 4.91 7.80 -11.97
C ASN A 249 5.21 6.41 -11.39
N SER A 250 6.44 5.93 -11.57
CA SER A 250 6.94 4.71 -10.95
C SER A 250 8.30 4.97 -10.32
N SER A 251 8.55 4.31 -9.18
CA SER A 251 9.87 4.29 -8.55
C SER A 251 10.71 3.15 -9.11
N ALA A 252 12.03 3.25 -8.98
CA ALA A 252 12.89 2.07 -9.09
C ALA A 252 12.59 1.10 -7.93
N GLU A 253 12.91 -0.18 -8.14
CA GLU A 253 12.92 -1.18 -7.07
C GLU A 253 14.06 -0.86 -6.08
N ALA A 254 13.75 -0.84 -4.78
CA ALA A 254 14.71 -0.52 -3.72
C ALA A 254 14.63 -1.55 -2.58
N SER A 255 15.77 -1.85 -1.93
CA SER A 255 15.80 -2.77 -0.78
C SER A 255 15.07 -2.19 0.42
N LEU A 256 14.13 -2.93 0.99
CA LEU A 256 13.33 -2.50 2.13
C LEU A 256 14.11 -2.69 3.44
N ARG A 257 14.06 -1.69 4.32
CA ARG A 257 14.79 -1.65 5.60
C ARG A 257 13.88 -1.13 6.71
N ALA A 258 14.36 -1.18 7.96
CA ALA A 258 13.64 -0.61 9.10
C ALA A 258 13.43 0.91 8.97
N SER A 259 14.39 1.61 8.34
CA SER A 259 14.24 3.04 8.02
C SER A 259 13.27 3.24 6.85
N ALA A 260 12.34 4.18 7.02
CA ALA A 260 11.39 4.54 5.96
C ALA A 260 12.12 5.04 4.71
N GLN A 261 11.74 4.48 3.56
CA GLN A 261 12.17 4.93 2.26
C GLN A 261 11.09 5.78 1.63
N THR A 262 11.34 7.08 1.55
CA THR A 262 10.44 8.06 0.95
C THR A 262 10.73 8.22 -0.55
N VAL A 263 9.68 8.21 -1.36
CA VAL A 263 9.70 8.53 -2.78
C VAL A 263 8.77 9.72 -3.02
N SER A 264 9.32 10.80 -3.59
CA SER A 264 8.50 11.87 -4.18
C SER A 264 8.11 11.43 -5.58
N HIS A 265 6.81 11.43 -5.86
CA HIS A 265 6.30 11.09 -7.19
C HIS A 265 6.16 12.33 -8.09
N GLY A 266 6.13 13.53 -7.51
CA GLY A 266 5.91 14.79 -8.20
C GLY A 266 4.60 15.44 -7.79
N SER A 267 3.99 16.19 -8.70
CA SER A 267 2.72 16.88 -8.46
C SER A 267 1.71 16.70 -9.60
N THR A 268 0.43 16.83 -9.28
CA THR A 268 -0.68 16.76 -10.23
C THR A 268 -1.78 17.76 -9.88
N ILE A 269 -2.57 18.18 -10.87
CA ILE A 269 -3.61 19.19 -10.70
C ILE A 269 -4.93 18.52 -10.34
N ASP A 270 -5.50 18.91 -9.20
CA ASP A 270 -6.84 18.53 -8.71
C ASP A 270 -7.21 17.04 -8.95
N PRO A 271 -6.39 16.07 -8.46
CA PRO A 271 -6.68 14.67 -8.66
C PRO A 271 -7.97 14.29 -7.91
N LYS A 272 -8.94 13.73 -8.63
CA LYS A 272 -10.16 13.22 -7.99
C LYS A 272 -10.02 11.79 -7.53
N PHE A 273 -9.15 11.03 -8.20
CA PHE A 273 -8.85 9.66 -7.87
C PHE A 273 -7.35 9.43 -8.05
N CYS A 274 -6.70 8.80 -7.08
CA CYS A 274 -5.34 8.29 -7.22
C CYS A 274 -5.26 6.87 -6.68
N LYS A 275 -4.46 6.03 -7.33
CA LYS A 275 -4.15 4.68 -6.85
C LYS A 275 -2.64 4.55 -6.75
N VAL A 276 -2.15 4.16 -5.57
CA VAL A 276 -0.74 3.90 -5.28
C VAL A 276 -0.57 2.43 -5.02
N ARG A 277 0.16 1.72 -5.89
CA ARG A 277 0.52 0.32 -5.71
C ARG A 277 1.90 0.21 -5.10
N TYR A 278 2.00 -0.41 -3.94
CA TYR A 278 3.25 -0.89 -3.36
C TYR A 278 3.42 -2.34 -3.77
N ILE A 279 4.55 -2.70 -4.36
CA ILE A 279 4.90 -4.09 -4.71
C ILE A 279 6.11 -4.49 -3.90
N PHE A 280 5.96 -5.57 -3.14
CA PHE A 280 7.00 -6.13 -2.30
C PHE A 280 7.44 -7.47 -2.88
N ARG A 281 8.76 -7.70 -2.93
CA ARG A 281 9.32 -8.92 -3.52
C ARG A 281 10.43 -9.48 -2.67
N GLU A 282 10.41 -10.78 -2.46
CA GLU A 282 11.60 -11.53 -2.09
C GLU A 282 12.48 -11.71 -3.34
N THR A 283 13.79 -11.44 -3.25
CA THR A 283 14.70 -11.43 -4.40
C THR A 283 15.89 -12.37 -4.28
N ASN A 284 16.21 -12.86 -3.08
CA ASN A 284 17.38 -13.72 -2.87
C ASN A 284 17.28 -15.09 -3.57
N TRP A 285 16.09 -15.50 -3.99
CA TRP A 285 15.89 -16.66 -4.87
C TRP A 285 16.58 -16.53 -6.23
N LYS A 286 16.88 -15.31 -6.68
CA LYS A 286 17.59 -15.04 -7.95
C LYS A 286 19.10 -15.17 -7.84
N SER A 287 19.64 -15.28 -6.62
CA SER A 287 21.09 -15.43 -6.44
C SER A 287 21.57 -16.75 -7.05
N ALA A 288 22.85 -16.82 -7.44
CA ALA A 288 23.43 -18.04 -8.00
C ALA A 288 23.31 -19.24 -7.05
N LEU A 289 23.20 -18.97 -5.74
CA LEU A 289 22.97 -19.93 -4.68
C LEU A 289 21.87 -19.40 -3.76
N PRO A 290 20.59 -19.66 -4.11
CA PRO A 290 19.45 -19.23 -3.33
C PRO A 290 19.56 -19.69 -1.87
N LEU A 291 19.30 -18.76 -0.95
CA LEU A 291 19.12 -19.11 0.45
C LEU A 291 17.81 -19.89 0.59
N GLN A 292 17.87 -21.01 1.31
CA GLN A 292 16.67 -21.68 1.78
C GLN A 292 16.12 -20.90 2.96
N ARG A 293 14.80 -20.79 3.02
CA ARG A 293 14.08 -20.26 4.16
C ARG A 293 14.37 -21.14 5.38
N ASP A 294 14.77 -20.51 6.47
CA ASP A 294 14.98 -21.23 7.72
C ASP A 294 13.66 -21.86 8.20
N ASN A 295 13.73 -23.02 8.85
CA ASN A 295 12.56 -23.64 9.48
C ASN A 295 12.23 -22.95 10.83
N LYS A 296 12.14 -21.63 10.80
CA LYS A 296 11.76 -20.74 11.90
C LYS A 296 10.61 -19.87 11.42
N GLY A 297 9.72 -19.48 12.33
CA GLY A 297 8.77 -18.42 12.04
C GLY A 297 9.48 -17.07 12.04
N GLU A 298 9.92 -16.62 10.88
CA GLU A 298 10.47 -15.28 10.69
C GLU A 298 9.60 -14.50 9.72
N GLY A 299 9.54 -13.18 9.90
CA GLY A 299 8.78 -12.30 9.03
C GLY A 299 9.20 -10.85 9.19
N ALA A 300 8.41 -9.95 8.60
CA ALA A 300 8.54 -8.52 8.83
C ALA A 300 7.19 -7.84 8.87
N GLU A 301 7.04 -6.89 9.80
CA GLU A 301 5.94 -5.94 9.82
C GLU A 301 6.26 -4.84 8.80
N VAL A 302 5.50 -4.79 7.71
CA VAL A 302 5.70 -3.82 6.63
C VAL A 302 4.76 -2.65 6.83
N CYS A 303 5.32 -1.46 6.99
CA CYS A 303 4.56 -0.22 7.08
C CYS A 303 4.58 0.48 5.72
N THR A 304 3.42 0.97 5.28
CA THR A 304 3.30 1.85 4.12
C THR A 304 2.66 3.16 4.54
N TYR A 305 3.09 4.26 3.95
CA TYR A 305 2.49 5.57 4.19
C TYR A 305 2.39 6.32 2.88
N THR A 306 1.16 6.67 2.51
CA THR A 306 0.88 7.45 1.30
C THR A 306 0.41 8.83 1.71
N LYS A 307 1.01 9.86 1.13
CA LYS A 307 0.63 11.25 1.37
C LYS A 307 0.30 11.96 0.07
N ILE A 308 -0.86 12.59 0.06
CA ILE A 308 -1.35 13.46 -1.00
C ILE A 308 -1.70 14.77 -0.31
N SER A 309 -0.82 15.75 -0.44
CA SER A 309 -1.00 17.06 0.22
C SER A 309 -1.43 18.10 -0.78
N ASP A 310 -2.37 18.95 -0.36
CA ASP A 310 -2.68 20.21 -1.01
C ASP A 310 -1.39 21.03 -1.24
N PRO A 311 -1.37 21.91 -2.27
CA PRO A 311 -0.25 22.84 -2.43
C PRO A 311 -0.08 23.62 -1.12
N SER A 312 1.17 23.78 -0.67
CA SER A 312 1.44 24.76 0.38
C SER A 312 0.94 26.10 -0.14
N GLN A 313 0.03 26.73 0.61
CA GLN A 313 -0.28 28.13 0.37
C GLN A 313 0.95 28.93 0.79
N GLU A 314 1.85 29.17 -0.16
CA GLU A 314 2.86 30.24 -0.05
C GLU A 314 2.20 31.60 -0.23
#